data_AF-A0A957K8W3-F1
#
_entry.id   AF-A0A957K8W3-F1
#
_cell.length_a   1.000
_cell.length_b   1.000
_cell.length_c   1.000
_cell.angle_alpha   90.00
_cell.angle_beta   90.00
_cell.angle_gamma   90.00
#
_symmetry.space_group_name_H-M   'P 1'
#
loop_
_entity.id
_entity.type
_entity.pdbx_description
1 polymer ?
#
loop_
_entity_poly.entity_id
_entity_poly.type
_entity_poly.pdbx_seq_one_letter_code
_entity_poly.pdbx_strand_id
1 'polypeptide(L)' 'AVIAALQLLTHDEAVPYEVYIRQIADNPLARRVKLADLTHNMDIRRLPAVTAKDLARLQKYHQAWQFLQNAAY' A
#
# COMPACT_ATOMS: atom_id res chain seq x y z
N ALA A 1 -3.58 -3.13 20.02
CA ALA A 1 -4.34 -2.72 18.82
C ALA A 1 -3.53 -1.79 17.91
N VAL A 2 -3.18 -0.57 18.35
CA VAL A 2 -2.47 0.43 17.51
C VAL A 2 -1.02 0.03 17.18
N ILE A 3 -0.25 -0.46 18.15
CA ILE A 3 1.16 -0.86 17.93
C ILE A 3 1.29 -1.96 16.88
N ALA A 4 0.41 -2.97 16.90
CA ALA A 4 0.40 -4.05 15.91
C ALA A 4 0.13 -3.52 14.49
N ALA A 5 -0.79 -2.56 14.34
CA ALA A 5 -1.02 -1.92 13.04
C ALA A 5 0.19 -1.10 12.58
N LEU A 6 0.86 -0.38 13.49
CA LEU A 6 2.07 0.37 13.18
C LEU A 6 3.23 -0.55 12.73
N GLN A 7 3.40 -1.68 13.40
CA GLN A 7 4.39 -2.70 13.01
C GLN A 7 4.11 -3.21 11.60
N LEU A 8 2.86 -3.56 11.29
CA LEU A 8 2.45 -3.99 9.94
C LEU A 8 2.59 -2.90 8.88
N LEU A 9 2.47 -1.62 9.25
CA LEU A 9 2.64 -0.51 8.30
C LEU A 9 4.11 -0.18 8.03
N THR A 10 5.02 -0.65 8.89
CA THR A 10 6.46 -0.49 8.72
C THR A 10 7.00 -1.64 7.88
N HIS A 11 7.21 -1.38 6.59
CA HIS A 11 7.71 -2.40 5.66
C HIS A 11 9.19 -2.68 5.92
N ASP A 12 9.51 -3.92 6.27
CA ASP A 12 10.88 -4.43 6.25
C ASP A 12 11.31 -4.74 4.81
N GLU A 13 12.40 -4.13 4.34
CA GLU A 13 12.91 -4.29 2.97
C GLU A 13 13.30 -5.74 2.64
N ALA A 14 13.58 -6.58 3.65
CA ALA A 14 13.83 -8.00 3.46
C ALA A 14 12.56 -8.80 3.10
N VAL A 15 11.36 -8.25 3.38
CA VAL A 15 10.09 -8.89 3.09
C VAL A 15 9.62 -8.52 1.68
N PRO A 16 9.32 -9.50 0.80
CA PRO A 16 8.74 -9.20 -0.51
C PRO A 16 7.46 -8.37 -0.38
N TYR A 17 7.32 -7.35 -1.22
CA TYR A 17 6.24 -6.38 -1.09
C TYR A 17 4.84 -7.00 -1.13
N GLU A 18 4.64 -8.04 -1.95
CA GLU A 18 3.37 -8.79 -2.01
C GLU A 18 3.03 -9.52 -0.71
N VAL A 19 4.04 -10.06 -0.01
CA VAL A 19 3.87 -10.70 1.30
C VAL A 19 3.49 -9.64 2.34
N TYR A 20 4.17 -8.49 2.32
CA TYR A 20 3.84 -7.35 3.16
C TYR A 20 2.39 -6.87 2.96
N ILE A 21 1.94 -6.72 1.71
CA ILE A 21 0.56 -6.32 1.42
C ILE A 21 -0.47 -7.38 1.90
N ARG A 22 -0.16 -8.68 1.77
CA ARG A 22 -1.02 -9.74 2.32
C ARG A 22 -1.14 -9.66 3.84
N GLN A 23 -0.03 -9.47 4.55
CA GLN A 23 -0.05 -9.33 6.01
C GLN A 23 -0.84 -8.11 6.48
N ILE A 24 -0.82 -7.00 5.72
CA ILE A 24 -1.64 -5.82 6.00
C ILE A 24 -3.14 -6.14 5.88
N ALA A 25 -3.53 -7.01 4.96
CA ALA A 25 -4.94 -7.32 4.70
C ALA A 25 -5.65 -7.93 5.92
N ASP A 26 -4.90 -8.68 6.75
CA ASP A 26 -5.39 -9.38 7.94
C ASP A 26 -5.64 -8.44 9.14
N ASN A 27 -5.20 -7.18 9.06
CA ASN A 27 -5.41 -6.19 10.12
C ASN A 27 -6.30 -5.03 9.62
N PRO A 28 -7.56 -4.93 10.07
CA PRO A 28 -8.50 -3.93 9.57
C PRO A 28 -8.04 -2.48 9.72
N LEU A 29 -7.30 -2.15 10.79
CA LEU A 29 -6.77 -0.80 11.01
C LEU A 29 -5.61 -0.52 10.05
N ALA A 30 -4.64 -1.42 9.94
CA ALA A 30 -3.52 -1.26 9.01
C ALA A 30 -4.01 -1.21 7.56
N ARG A 31 -4.98 -2.07 7.18
CA ARG A 31 -5.60 -2.08 5.85
C ARG A 31 -6.22 -0.73 5.49
N ARG A 32 -7.03 -0.16 6.40
CA ARG A 32 -7.65 1.17 6.18
C ARG A 32 -6.60 2.27 5.99
N VAL A 33 -5.55 2.27 6.82
CA VAL A 33 -4.47 3.25 6.70
C VAL A 33 -3.70 3.06 5.39
N LYS A 34 -3.40 1.81 5.01
CA LYS A 34 -2.65 1.53 3.78
C LYS A 34 -3.44 1.87 2.52
N LEU A 35 -4.76 1.65 2.51
CA LEU A 35 -5.63 2.07 1.41
C LEU A 35 -5.60 3.60 1.22
N ALA A 36 -5.61 4.37 2.32
CA ALA A 36 -5.49 5.83 2.27
C ALA A 36 -4.11 6.29 1.78
N ASP A 37 -3.03 5.67 2.30
CA ASP A 37 -1.65 5.90 1.86
C ASP A 37 -1.48 5.65 0.35
N LEU A 38 -1.95 4.50 -0.14
CA LEU A 38 -1.88 4.16 -1.57
C LEU A 38 -2.67 5.15 -2.42
N THR A 39 -3.88 5.52 -2.01
CA THR A 39 -4.71 6.49 -2.74
C THR A 39 -4.00 7.84 -2.86
N HIS A 40 -3.40 8.31 -1.76
CA HIS A 40 -2.63 9.56 -1.75
C HIS A 40 -1.34 9.48 -2.58
N ASN A 41 -0.63 8.34 -2.54
CA ASN A 41 0.61 8.13 -3.27
C ASN A 41 0.40 7.94 -4.78
N MET A 42 -0.82 7.57 -5.20
CA MET A 42 -1.19 7.47 -6.61
C MET A 42 -1.67 8.79 -7.22
N ASP A 43 -1.69 9.90 -6.47
CA ASP A 43 -2.11 11.20 -7.00
C ASP A 43 -1.02 11.83 -7.88
N ILE A 44 -1.09 11.54 -9.18
CA ILE A 44 -0.15 12.04 -10.19
C ILE A 44 -0.21 13.56 -10.38
N ARG A 45 -1.29 14.23 -9.94
CA ARG A 45 -1.44 15.69 -10.07
C ARG A 45 -0.42 16.45 -9.21
N ARG A 46 0.21 15.75 -8.26
CA ARG A 46 1.27 16.28 -7.38
C ARG A 46 2.64 16.27 -8.04
N LEU A 47 2.79 15.63 -9.20
CA LEU A 47 4.07 15.48 -9.89
C LEU A 47 4.21 16.55 -10.98
N PRO A 48 5.33 17.29 -11.03
CA PRO A 48 5.58 18.27 -12.09
C PRO A 48 5.81 17.61 -13.46
N ALA A 49 6.27 16.36 -13.46
CA ALA A 49 6.39 15.50 -14.64
C ALA A 49 6.25 14.04 -14.21
N VAL A 50 5.68 13.21 -15.09
CA VAL A 50 5.53 11.77 -14.85
C VAL A 50 6.68 11.02 -15.53
N THR A 51 7.46 10.27 -14.75
CA THR A 51 8.56 9.45 -15.27
C THR A 51 8.17 7.98 -15.41
N ALA A 52 8.98 7.20 -16.12
CA ALA A 52 8.79 5.74 -16.21
C ALA A 52 8.85 5.06 -14.82
N LYS A 53 9.65 5.59 -13.89
CA LYS A 53 9.74 5.08 -12.51
C LYS A 53 8.44 5.32 -11.74
N ASP A 54 7.79 6.47 -11.98
CA ASP A 54 6.51 6.80 -11.35
C ASP A 54 5.39 5.91 -11.91
N LEU A 55 5.38 5.65 -13.22
CA LEU A 55 4.44 4.70 -13.83
C LEU A 55 4.59 3.29 -13.26
N ALA A 56 5.82 2.80 -13.07
CA ALA A 56 6.07 1.50 -12.45
C ALA A 56 5.58 1.46 -10.99
N ARG A 57 5.80 2.54 -10.23
CA ARG A 57 5.28 2.68 -8.85
C ARG A 57 3.76 2.72 -8.81
N LEU A 58 3.12 3.44 -9.74
CA LEU A 58 1.68 3.53 -9.87
C LEU A 58 1.07 2.16 -10.15
N GLN A 59 1.62 1.38 -11.09
CA GLN A 59 1.16 0.02 -11.35
C GLN A 59 1.26 -0.86 -10.09
N LYS A 60 2.42 -0.83 -9.40
CA LYS A 60 2.63 -1.57 -8.15
C LYS A 60 1.62 -1.17 -7.06
N TYR A 61 1.37 0.13 -6.88
CA TYR A 61 0.44 0.64 -5.88
C TYR A 61 -1.02 0.34 -6.23
N HIS A 62 -1.38 0.42 -7.50
CA HIS A 62 -2.72 0.09 -7.97
C HIS A 62 -3.05 -1.38 -7.74
N GLN A 63 -2.12 -2.29 -8.04
CA GLN A 63 -2.27 -3.72 -7.75
C GLN A 63 -2.48 -3.99 -6.25
N ALA A 64 -1.67 -3.35 -5.39
CA ALA A 64 -1.81 -3.47 -3.94
C ALA A 64 -3.16 -2.91 -3.45
N TRP A 65 -3.59 -1.77 -3.98
CA TRP A 65 -4.87 -1.15 -3.64
C TRP A 65 -6.04 -2.04 -4.02
N GLN A 66 -6.05 -2.59 -5.25
CA GLN A 66 -7.08 -3.52 -5.70
C GLN A 66 -7.15 -4.77 -4.83
N PHE A 67 -6.00 -5.33 -4.45
CA PHE A 67 -5.95 -6.48 -3.55
C PHE A 67 -6.56 -6.14 -2.18
N LEU A 68 -6.14 -5.04 -1.55
CA LEU A 68 -6.61 -4.64 -0.23
C LEU A 68 -8.09 -4.22 -0.22
N GLN A 69 -8.60 -3.67 -1.33
CA GLN A 69 -10.00 -3.26 -1.47
C GLN A 69 -10.93 -4.47 -1.58
N ASN A 70 -10.45 -5.58 -2.15
CA ASN A 70 -11.22 -6.81 -2.39
C ASN A 70 -10.94 -7.91 -1.36
N ALA A 71 -10.01 -7.71 -0.43
CA ALA A 71 -9.75 -8.65 0.65
C ALA A 71 -10.99 -8.77 1.54
N ALA A 72 -11.49 -9.99 1.73
CA ALA A 72 -12.61 -10.26 2.64
C ALA A 72 -12.26 -9.87 4.08
N TYR A 73 -13.29 -9.60 4.88
CA TYR A 73 -13.16 -9.45 6.34
C TYR A 73 -13.15 -10.81 7.03
#